data_AF-A0A8S2PXW3-F1
#
_entry.id   AF-A0A8S2PXW3-F1
#
_cell.length_a   1.000
_cell.length_b   1.000
_cell.length_c   1.000
_cell.angle_alpha   90.00
_cell.angle_beta   90.00
_cell.angle_gamma   90.00
#
_symmetry.space_group_name_H-M   'P 1'
#
loop_
_entity.id
_entity.type
_entity.pdbx_description
1 polymer ?
#
loop_
_entity_poly.entity_id
_entity_poly.type
_entity_poly.pdbx_seq_one_letter_code
_entity_poly.pdbx_strand_id
1 'polypeptide(L)'
;MELVRQLAGLSVSNLRQFRDDDSYVDRLSHRYTTTICVVFAILVTTKQYAGDPIDCWVPAQFKPSYEAYTDSYCWIANTYYIPIDQELPDEESSRRSKDILYYQWVPFILLFQAFLFYFPRVVWRTLNVRSGLDLVNLVDAAIKYEQVEQYESRDRIMSYLIVNIERYISARAQLTRHHIQKRFSCIRRFFQLCFFCSNRHYGNYLVIVYFLVKLMWLVNALAQLFLLNAFLGNEYYLFGFEVIEKLFKNQRWTENRHFPKVTYCDFKIREIGINHFYTVQCVLRINLFNEVIFIIQWFWLISISVATIYDFLVWLYHCTVS
;
A
#
# COMPACT_ATOMS: atom_id res chain seq x y z
N MET A 1 12.51 -17.31 42.62
CA MET A 1 13.19 -17.04 41.33
C MET A 1 13.32 -18.29 40.46
N GLU A 2 13.54 -19.48 41.04
CA GLU A 2 13.53 -20.79 40.34
C GLU A 2 12.26 -21.07 39.51
N LEU A 3 11.07 -20.81 40.07
CA LEU A 3 9.78 -21.03 39.40
C LEU A 3 9.60 -20.20 38.13
N VAL A 4 10.12 -18.97 38.11
CA VAL A 4 10.06 -18.08 36.94
C VAL A 4 10.99 -18.57 35.82
N ARG A 5 12.13 -19.20 36.17
CA ARG A 5 13.04 -19.82 35.19
C ARG A 5 12.49 -21.12 34.61
N GLN A 6 11.78 -21.93 35.40
CA GLN A 6 11.11 -23.14 34.89
C GLN A 6 9.93 -22.81 33.97
N LEU A 7 9.20 -21.72 34.25
CA LEU A 7 8.16 -21.21 33.34
C LEU A 7 8.72 -20.58 32.07
N ALA A 8 9.94 -20.01 32.11
CA ALA A 8 10.61 -19.48 30.91
C ALA A 8 11.04 -20.57 29.92
N GLY A 9 11.28 -21.81 30.39
CA GLY A 9 11.55 -22.98 29.54
C GLY A 9 10.33 -23.50 28.77
N LEU A 10 9.11 -23.12 29.19
CA LEU A 10 7.85 -23.40 28.50
C LEU A 10 7.45 -22.27 27.55
N SER A 11 8.44 -21.57 26.98
CA SER A 11 8.23 -20.51 26.01
C SER A 11 7.50 -21.04 24.78
N VAL A 12 6.17 -21.00 24.84
CA VAL A 12 5.23 -21.27 23.73
C VAL A 12 5.52 -20.35 22.54
N SER A 13 6.32 -19.29 22.74
CA SER A 13 6.75 -18.37 21.69
C SER A 13 7.59 -19.01 20.58
N ASN A 14 8.18 -20.20 20.79
CA ASN A 14 8.95 -20.89 19.75
C ASN A 14 8.12 -21.81 18.84
N LEU A 15 6.80 -21.90 19.03
CA LEU A 15 5.94 -22.82 18.26
C LEU A 15 5.04 -22.13 17.22
N ARG A 16 5.16 -20.81 17.01
CA ARG A 16 4.39 -20.13 15.95
C ARG A 16 5.23 -19.17 15.13
N GLN A 17 5.49 -19.56 13.90
CA GLN A 17 6.22 -18.77 12.90
C GLN A 17 5.38 -17.57 12.39
N PHE A 18 4.07 -17.52 12.69
CA PHE A 18 3.16 -16.43 12.32
C PHE A 18 2.26 -16.01 13.50
N ARG A 19 2.49 -14.79 14.00
CA ARG A 19 1.67 -14.08 15.00
C ARG A 19 0.49 -13.41 14.29
N ASP A 20 -0.70 -13.96 14.50
CA ASP A 20 -1.90 -13.80 13.68
C ASP A 20 -2.99 -13.02 14.46
N ASP A 21 -2.68 -11.77 14.78
CA ASP A 21 -3.47 -10.93 15.70
C ASP A 21 -4.58 -10.14 15.00
N ASP A 22 -4.66 -10.26 13.68
CA ASP A 22 -5.41 -9.37 12.80
C ASP A 22 -6.47 -10.14 11.98
N SER A 23 -7.52 -9.44 11.52
CA SER A 23 -8.57 -10.01 10.66
C SER A 23 -7.99 -10.48 9.32
N TYR A 24 -8.68 -11.41 8.65
CA TYR A 24 -8.28 -11.88 7.33
C TYR A 24 -8.11 -10.73 6.33
N VAL A 25 -9.02 -9.75 6.36
CA VAL A 25 -9.00 -8.58 5.47
C VAL A 25 -7.79 -7.67 5.76
N ASP A 26 -7.38 -7.54 7.03
CA ASP A 26 -6.19 -6.76 7.39
C ASP A 26 -4.93 -7.42 6.82
N ARG A 27 -4.87 -8.76 6.82
CA ARG A 27 -3.76 -9.54 6.25
C ARG A 27 -3.72 -9.41 4.73
N LEU A 28 -4.89 -9.42 4.07
CA LEU A 28 -4.99 -9.14 2.64
C LEU A 28 -4.34 -7.79 2.31
N SER A 29 -4.65 -6.77 3.11
CA SER A 29 -4.12 -5.42 2.93
C SER A 29 -2.60 -5.35 3.19
N HIS A 30 -2.13 -5.69 4.39
CA HIS A 30 -0.72 -5.43 4.75
C HIS A 30 0.29 -6.46 4.22
N ARG A 31 -0.15 -7.70 3.97
CA ARG A 31 0.74 -8.79 3.54
C ARG A 31 0.68 -8.93 2.03
N TYR A 32 -0.49 -9.26 1.49
CA TYR A 32 -0.62 -9.56 0.06
C TYR A 32 -0.45 -8.31 -0.80
N THR A 33 -1.13 -7.21 -0.49
CA THR A 33 -1.01 -5.96 -1.27
C THR A 33 0.40 -5.40 -1.24
N THR A 34 1.03 -5.34 -0.06
CA THR A 34 2.43 -4.92 0.07
C THR A 34 3.34 -5.81 -0.77
N THR A 35 3.18 -7.13 -0.71
CA THR A 35 3.98 -8.05 -1.53
C THR A 35 3.74 -7.85 -3.02
N ILE A 36 2.48 -7.70 -3.47
CA ILE A 36 2.13 -7.44 -4.88
C ILE A 36 2.79 -6.14 -5.35
N CYS A 37 2.66 -5.04 -4.60
CA CYS A 37 3.28 -3.76 -4.95
C CYS A 37 4.80 -3.87 -5.02
N VAL A 38 5.45 -4.57 -4.09
CA VAL A 38 6.91 -4.76 -4.10
C VAL A 38 7.35 -5.62 -5.29
N VAL A 39 6.63 -6.69 -5.60
CA VAL A 39 6.92 -7.55 -6.76
C VAL A 39 6.78 -6.75 -8.06
N PHE A 40 5.71 -5.95 -8.21
CA PHE A 40 5.56 -5.08 -9.36
C PHE A 40 6.64 -4.00 -9.43
N ALA A 41 7.02 -3.39 -8.31
CA ALA A 41 8.11 -2.42 -8.27
C ALA A 41 9.43 -3.04 -8.73
N ILE A 42 9.74 -4.26 -8.29
CA ILE A 42 10.93 -5.01 -8.75
C ILE A 42 10.84 -5.29 -10.24
N LEU A 43 9.71 -5.79 -10.74
CA LEU A 43 9.53 -6.12 -12.14
C LEU A 43 9.72 -4.91 -13.06
N VAL A 44 9.11 -3.76 -12.71
CA VAL A 44 9.26 -2.51 -13.48
C VAL A 44 10.71 -2.04 -13.41
N THR A 45 11.33 -2.06 -12.23
CA THR A 45 12.74 -1.66 -12.06
C THR A 45 13.67 -2.54 -12.91
N THR A 46 13.48 -3.85 -12.92
CA THR A 46 14.26 -4.76 -13.76
C THR A 46 14.12 -4.42 -15.24
N LYS A 47 12.91 -4.11 -15.70
CA LYS A 47 12.69 -3.70 -17.10
C LYS A 47 13.25 -2.32 -17.43
N GLN A 48 13.32 -1.42 -16.45
CA GLN A 48 13.83 -0.06 -16.62
C GLN A 48 15.36 0.02 -16.68
N TYR A 49 16.06 -0.85 -15.95
CA TYR A 49 17.53 -0.80 -15.83
C TYR A 49 18.28 -1.97 -16.48
N ALA A 50 17.67 -3.15 -16.57
CA ALA A 50 18.32 -4.35 -17.12
C ALA A 50 17.79 -4.75 -18.50
N GLY A 51 16.72 -4.10 -18.98
CA GLY A 51 16.23 -4.23 -20.34
C GLY A 51 16.27 -2.89 -21.06
N ASP A 52 15.85 -2.90 -22.31
CA ASP A 52 15.82 -1.71 -23.16
C ASP A 52 14.46 -0.99 -23.00
N PRO A 53 14.38 0.14 -22.27
CA PRO A 53 13.10 0.75 -21.91
C PRO A 53 12.41 1.45 -23.10
N ILE A 54 13.20 1.89 -24.08
CA ILE A 54 12.80 2.60 -25.28
C ILE A 54 13.68 2.17 -26.46
N ASP A 55 13.12 2.11 -27.67
CA ASP A 55 13.87 2.04 -28.94
C ASP A 55 13.41 3.18 -29.84
N CYS A 56 14.34 3.91 -30.46
CA CYS A 56 14.02 5.00 -31.36
C CYS A 56 14.34 4.66 -32.82
N TRP A 57 13.42 5.05 -33.71
CA TRP A 57 13.61 4.99 -35.15
C TRP A 57 14.52 6.14 -35.61
N VAL A 58 15.82 5.83 -35.72
CA VAL A 58 16.85 6.79 -36.15
C VAL A 58 17.12 6.69 -37.67
N PRO A 59 17.61 7.76 -38.31
CA PRO A 59 17.99 7.72 -39.72
C PRO A 59 19.07 6.69 -40.03
N ALA A 60 19.04 6.10 -41.24
CA ALA A 60 19.93 5.01 -41.64
C ALA A 60 21.44 5.36 -41.60
N GLN A 61 21.80 6.64 -41.63
CA GLN A 61 23.20 7.09 -41.49
C GLN A 61 23.74 7.01 -40.05
N PHE A 62 22.90 6.81 -39.04
CA PHE A 62 23.35 6.70 -37.65
C PHE A 62 24.05 5.36 -37.43
N LYS A 63 25.27 5.42 -36.91
CA LYS A 63 26.00 4.23 -36.45
C LYS A 63 25.33 3.67 -35.18
N PRO A 64 25.53 2.40 -34.83
CA PRO A 64 24.96 1.80 -33.61
C PRO A 64 25.28 2.58 -32.32
N SER A 65 26.44 3.24 -32.25
CA SER A 65 26.80 4.09 -31.11
C SER A 65 25.93 5.35 -31.00
N TYR A 66 25.46 5.89 -32.14
CA TYR A 66 24.59 7.06 -32.17
C TYR A 66 23.15 6.68 -31.86
N GLU A 67 22.69 5.52 -32.33
CA GLU A 67 21.39 4.94 -31.95
C GLU A 67 21.28 4.79 -30.43
N ALA A 68 22.25 4.13 -29.80
CA ALA A 68 22.28 3.95 -28.33
C ALA A 68 22.34 5.29 -27.56
N TYR A 69 23.01 6.31 -28.11
CA TYR A 69 22.99 7.65 -27.56
C TYR A 69 21.61 8.30 -27.66
N THR A 70 20.97 8.20 -28.83
CA THR A 70 19.63 8.73 -29.05
C THR A 70 18.61 8.07 -28.12
N ASP A 71 18.63 6.74 -27.98
CA ASP A 71 17.75 6.02 -27.05
C ASP A 71 17.93 6.51 -25.61
N SER A 72 19.19 6.60 -25.16
CA SER A 72 19.52 7.07 -23.82
C SER A 72 19.11 8.53 -23.59
N TYR A 73 19.33 9.39 -24.59
CA TYR A 73 18.95 10.80 -24.52
C TYR A 73 17.43 10.94 -24.44
N CYS A 74 16.69 10.27 -25.32
CA CYS A 74 15.23 10.32 -25.37
C CYS A 74 14.57 9.73 -24.12
N TRP A 75 15.20 8.73 -23.51
CA TRP A 75 14.76 8.20 -22.22
C TRP A 75 14.84 9.24 -21.09
N ILE A 76 15.92 10.04 -21.07
CA ILE A 76 16.19 11.04 -20.02
C ILE A 76 15.47 12.37 -20.28
N ALA A 77 15.40 12.82 -21.54
CA ALA A 77 14.86 14.11 -21.95
C ALA A 77 13.32 14.16 -21.98
N ASN A 78 12.65 13.06 -21.63
CA ASN A 78 11.22 12.79 -21.79
C ASN A 78 10.78 12.69 -23.25
N THR A 79 9.61 12.08 -23.44
CA THR A 79 8.97 11.94 -24.75
C THR A 79 7.52 12.41 -24.68
N TYR A 80 6.95 12.82 -25.82
CA TYR A 80 5.57 13.28 -25.90
C TYR A 80 4.73 12.39 -26.82
N TYR A 81 3.42 12.38 -26.61
CA TYR A 81 2.48 11.62 -27.46
C TYR A 81 1.60 12.55 -28.28
N ILE A 82 1.57 12.30 -29.58
CA ILE A 82 0.67 12.91 -30.55
C ILE A 82 0.16 11.76 -31.44
N PRO A 83 -1.15 11.63 -31.66
CA PRO A 83 -1.68 10.62 -32.58
C PRO A 83 -1.04 10.75 -33.96
N ILE A 84 -0.76 9.62 -34.62
CA ILE A 84 -0.10 9.60 -35.95
C ILE A 84 -0.90 10.37 -37.01
N ASP A 85 -2.23 10.42 -36.87
CA ASP A 85 -3.13 11.12 -37.79
C ASP A 85 -3.07 12.67 -37.66
N GLN A 86 -2.35 13.20 -36.66
CA GLN A 86 -2.21 14.63 -36.41
C GLN A 86 -0.81 15.11 -36.81
N GLU A 87 -0.75 16.27 -37.47
CA GLU A 87 0.53 16.92 -37.76
C GLU A 87 1.24 17.35 -36.47
N LEU A 88 2.57 17.23 -36.46
CA LEU A 88 3.36 17.70 -35.33
C LEU A 88 3.37 19.24 -35.31
N PRO A 89 3.01 19.88 -34.19
CA PRO A 89 3.02 21.33 -34.10
C PRO A 89 4.46 21.87 -34.11
N ASP A 90 4.69 22.91 -34.92
CA ASP A 90 6.00 23.57 -35.05
C ASP A 90 6.50 24.15 -33.72
N GLU A 91 5.58 24.63 -32.87
CA GLU A 91 5.92 25.20 -31.58
C GLU A 91 6.42 24.12 -30.58
N GLU A 92 7.65 24.31 -30.08
CA GLU A 92 8.28 23.42 -29.09
C GLU A 92 7.51 23.43 -27.75
N SER A 93 6.90 24.57 -27.37
CA SER A 93 6.06 24.70 -26.17
C SER A 93 4.84 23.78 -26.21
N SER A 94 4.17 23.71 -27.36
CA SER A 94 3.00 22.87 -27.58
C SER A 94 3.34 21.38 -27.48
N ARG A 95 4.52 20.98 -27.96
CA ARG A 95 5.03 19.60 -27.82
C ARG A 95 5.34 19.25 -26.37
N ARG A 96 6.11 20.09 -25.67
CA ARG A 96 6.49 19.90 -24.26
C ARG A 96 5.29 19.83 -23.30
N SER A 97 4.19 20.49 -23.62
CA SER A 97 2.96 20.41 -22.82
C SER A 97 2.35 19.00 -22.78
N LYS A 98 2.73 18.13 -23.72
CA LYS A 98 2.28 16.74 -23.86
C LYS A 98 3.34 15.72 -23.45
N ASP A 99 4.37 16.15 -22.72
CA ASP A 99 5.43 15.28 -22.23
C ASP A 99 4.89 14.23 -21.25
N ILE A 100 5.47 13.05 -21.33
CA ILE A 100 5.12 11.89 -20.52
C ILE A 100 6.28 11.63 -19.57
N LEU A 101 6.07 11.95 -18.29
CA LEU A 101 7.10 11.80 -17.26
C LEU A 101 6.79 10.68 -16.27
N TYR A 102 5.56 10.17 -16.24
CA TYR A 102 5.09 9.32 -15.16
C TYR A 102 5.83 7.98 -15.08
N TYR A 103 6.23 7.39 -16.22
CA TYR A 103 6.82 6.06 -16.28
C TYR A 103 8.14 5.96 -15.50
N GLN A 104 8.90 7.04 -15.41
CA GLN A 104 10.14 7.09 -14.64
C GLN A 104 9.89 6.98 -13.13
N TRP A 105 8.70 7.42 -12.66
CA TRP A 105 8.33 7.47 -11.25
C TRP A 105 7.55 6.24 -10.76
N VAL A 106 7.08 5.38 -11.68
CA VAL A 106 6.24 4.22 -11.36
C VAL A 106 6.83 3.33 -10.25
N PRO A 107 8.12 2.92 -10.28
CA PRO A 107 8.68 2.06 -9.23
C PRO A 107 8.63 2.71 -7.84
N PHE A 108 8.94 4.00 -7.76
CA PHE A 108 8.94 4.73 -6.49
C PHE A 108 7.54 4.87 -5.91
N ILE A 109 6.55 5.10 -6.78
CA ILE A 109 5.16 5.19 -6.37
C ILE A 109 4.67 3.82 -5.87
N LEU A 110 4.97 2.72 -6.56
CA LEU A 110 4.60 1.38 -6.10
C LEU A 110 5.21 1.04 -4.74
N LEU A 111 6.48 1.43 -4.49
CA LEU A 111 7.11 1.26 -3.18
C LEU A 111 6.45 2.15 -2.10
N PHE A 112 6.08 3.37 -2.45
CA PHE A 112 5.35 4.26 -1.55
C PHE A 112 3.97 3.72 -1.20
N GLN A 113 3.25 3.16 -2.19
CA GLN A 113 1.98 2.46 -1.97
C GLN A 113 2.18 1.26 -1.03
N ALA A 114 3.22 0.45 -1.26
CA ALA A 114 3.55 -0.69 -0.39
C ALA A 114 3.81 -0.24 1.05
N PHE A 115 4.56 0.85 1.24
CA PHE A 115 4.80 1.44 2.55
C PHE A 115 3.50 1.87 3.24
N LEU A 116 2.62 2.58 2.53
CA LEU A 116 1.34 3.03 3.07
C LEU A 116 0.41 1.86 3.45
N PHE A 117 0.40 0.78 2.67
CA PHE A 117 -0.30 -0.46 3.04
C PHE A 117 0.34 -1.19 4.23
N TYR A 118 1.63 -1.03 4.48
CA TYR A 118 2.27 -1.63 5.66
C TYR A 118 2.09 -0.79 6.93
N PHE A 119 1.91 0.53 6.78
CA PHE A 119 1.89 1.50 7.87
C PHE A 119 0.87 1.20 8.99
N PRO A 120 -0.40 0.83 8.71
CA PRO A 120 -1.36 0.58 9.78
C PRO A 120 -1.01 -0.60 10.68
N ARG A 121 -0.30 -1.60 10.15
CA ARG A 121 0.23 -2.71 10.94
C ARG A 121 1.30 -2.24 11.94
N VAL A 122 2.18 -1.32 11.53
CA VAL A 122 3.22 -0.75 12.40
C VAL A 122 2.56 0.02 13.54
N VAL A 123 1.52 0.79 13.24
CA VAL A 123 0.75 1.53 14.25
C VAL A 123 0.06 0.58 15.22
N TRP A 124 -0.63 -0.46 14.73
CA TRP A 124 -1.24 -1.49 15.58
C TRP A 124 -0.24 -2.12 16.53
N ARG A 125 0.90 -2.62 16.01
CA ARG A 125 1.93 -3.28 16.83
C ARG A 125 2.51 -2.35 17.89
N THR A 126 2.81 -1.10 17.52
CA THR A 126 3.40 -0.12 18.44
C THR A 126 2.44 0.24 19.56
N LEU A 127 1.15 0.43 19.25
CA LEU A 127 0.13 0.79 20.24
C LEU A 127 -0.31 -0.42 21.08
N ASN A 128 -0.36 -1.62 20.50
CA ASN A 128 -0.70 -2.84 21.21
C ASN A 128 0.35 -3.17 22.28
N VAL A 129 1.65 -3.04 21.98
CA VAL A 129 2.72 -3.23 22.98
C VAL A 129 2.61 -2.25 24.14
N ARG A 130 2.19 -1.00 23.89
CA ARG A 130 1.96 0.01 24.93
C ARG A 130 0.76 -0.29 25.83
N SER A 131 -0.12 -1.22 25.44
CA SER A 131 -1.28 -1.60 26.25
C SER A 131 -0.88 -2.33 27.55
N GLY A 132 0.35 -2.85 27.62
CA GLY A 132 0.85 -3.64 28.75
C GLY A 132 0.26 -5.06 28.83
N LEU A 133 -0.55 -5.46 27.83
CA LEU A 133 -1.07 -6.80 27.64
C LEU A 133 -0.50 -7.40 26.36
N ASP A 134 0.15 -8.55 26.46
CA ASP A 134 0.40 -9.36 25.28
C ASP A 134 -0.82 -10.25 25.00
N LEU A 135 -1.82 -9.68 24.30
CA LEU A 135 -3.08 -10.34 23.98
C LEU A 135 -2.86 -11.69 23.30
N VAL A 136 -1.82 -11.80 22.50
CA VAL A 136 -1.52 -12.97 21.68
C VAL A 136 -1.05 -14.13 22.52
N ASN A 137 -0.04 -13.88 23.37
CA ASN A 137 0.46 -14.90 24.26
C ASN A 137 -0.63 -15.34 25.24
N LEU A 138 -1.54 -14.43 25.62
CA LEU A 138 -2.68 -14.75 26.47
C LEU A 138 -3.69 -15.66 25.75
N VAL A 139 -4.06 -15.34 24.51
CA VAL A 139 -4.96 -16.15 23.69
C VAL A 139 -4.33 -17.50 23.35
N ASP A 140 -3.06 -17.52 22.96
CA ASP A 140 -2.33 -18.76 22.68
C ASP A 140 -2.20 -19.63 23.92
N ALA A 141 -1.95 -19.05 25.10
CA ALA A 141 -1.98 -19.77 26.37
C ALA A 141 -3.37 -20.33 26.68
N ALA A 142 -4.45 -19.59 26.39
CA ALA A 142 -5.82 -20.06 26.57
C ALA A 142 -6.18 -21.21 25.62
N ILE A 143 -5.80 -21.12 24.34
CA ILE A 143 -5.97 -22.22 23.37
C ILE A 143 -5.18 -23.45 23.82
N LYS A 144 -3.93 -23.25 24.24
CA LYS A 144 -3.09 -24.36 24.74
C LYS A 144 -3.67 -24.98 26.02
N TYR A 145 -4.29 -24.20 26.89
CA TYR A 145 -4.97 -24.71 28.09
C TYR A 145 -6.13 -25.68 27.75
N GLU A 146 -6.82 -25.43 26.65
CA GLU A 146 -7.90 -26.30 26.14
C GLU A 146 -7.34 -27.60 25.56
N GLN A 147 -6.20 -27.54 24.86
CA GLN A 147 -5.60 -28.69 24.17
C GLN A 147 -4.83 -29.66 25.09
N VAL A 148 -4.37 -29.21 26.26
CA VAL A 148 -3.53 -30.02 27.14
C VAL A 148 -4.38 -30.88 28.07
N GLU A 149 -4.18 -32.20 28.03
CA GLU A 149 -4.89 -33.16 28.91
C GLU A 149 -4.26 -33.30 30.31
N GLN A 150 -2.93 -33.18 30.42
CA GLN A 150 -2.22 -33.41 31.68
C GLN A 150 -2.48 -32.30 32.71
N TYR A 151 -2.99 -32.70 33.89
CA TYR A 151 -3.45 -31.81 34.96
C TYR A 151 -2.38 -30.81 35.44
N GLU A 152 -1.15 -31.27 35.71
CA GLU A 152 -0.06 -30.43 36.24
C GLU A 152 0.37 -29.30 35.28
N SER A 153 0.27 -29.52 33.96
CA SER A 153 0.53 -28.48 32.96
C SER A 153 -0.64 -27.50 32.83
N ARG A 154 -1.88 -27.96 33.02
CA ARG A 154 -3.07 -27.08 32.99
C ARG A 154 -3.05 -26.09 34.14
N ASP A 155 -2.72 -26.54 35.36
CA ASP A 155 -2.62 -25.67 36.54
C ASP A 155 -1.55 -24.58 36.37
N ARG A 156 -0.41 -24.93 35.73
CA ARG A 156 0.64 -23.96 35.41
C ARG A 156 0.18 -22.90 34.41
N ILE A 157 -0.52 -23.31 33.34
CA ILE A 157 -1.04 -22.38 32.33
C ILE A 157 -2.14 -21.49 32.94
N MET A 158 -3.04 -22.06 33.74
CA MET A 158 -4.09 -21.32 34.44
C MET A 158 -3.48 -20.27 35.39
N SER A 159 -2.48 -20.67 36.18
CA SER A 159 -1.75 -19.75 37.07
C SER A 159 -1.09 -18.61 36.28
N TYR A 160 -0.48 -18.91 35.13
CA TYR A 160 0.08 -17.91 34.23
C TYR A 160 -0.99 -16.93 33.70
N LEU A 161 -2.16 -17.42 33.27
CA LEU A 161 -3.27 -16.59 32.79
C LEU A 161 -3.78 -15.65 33.90
N ILE A 162 -4.02 -16.18 35.11
CA ILE A 162 -4.50 -15.43 36.27
C ILE A 162 -3.53 -14.30 36.61
N VAL A 163 -2.23 -14.60 36.75
CA VAL A 163 -1.21 -13.61 37.12
C VAL A 163 -1.12 -12.48 36.09
N ASN A 164 -1.21 -12.78 34.79
CA ASN A 164 -1.16 -11.75 33.76
C ASN A 164 -2.41 -10.86 33.75
N ILE A 165 -3.61 -11.44 33.90
CA ILE A 165 -4.86 -10.68 33.98
C ILE A 165 -4.88 -9.81 35.24
N GLU A 166 -4.48 -10.37 36.39
CA GLU A 166 -4.40 -9.64 37.66
C GLU A 166 -3.40 -8.48 37.59
N ARG A 167 -2.21 -8.71 37.00
CA ARG A 167 -1.20 -7.66 36.77
C ARG A 167 -1.75 -6.52 35.91
N TYR A 168 -2.56 -6.82 34.90
CA TYR A 168 -3.19 -5.81 34.06
C TYR A 168 -4.28 -5.00 34.81
N ILE A 169 -5.16 -5.69 35.53
CA ILE A 169 -6.22 -5.07 36.31
C ILE A 169 -5.62 -4.15 37.38
N SER A 170 -4.63 -4.65 38.13
CA SER A 170 -3.96 -3.91 39.21
C SER A 170 -3.20 -2.67 38.70
N ALA A 171 -2.44 -2.79 37.60
CA ALA A 171 -1.76 -1.65 36.98
C ALA A 171 -2.72 -0.53 36.54
N ARG A 172 -3.91 -0.88 36.04
CA ARG A 172 -4.94 0.09 35.63
C ARG A 172 -5.70 0.71 36.79
N ALA A 173 -5.97 -0.06 37.85
CA ALA A 173 -6.61 0.44 39.06
C ALA A 173 -5.80 1.58 39.71
N GLN A 174 -4.46 1.47 39.69
CA GLN A 174 -3.55 2.50 40.22
C GLN A 174 -3.54 3.78 39.38
N LEU A 175 -3.50 3.67 38.05
CA LEU A 175 -3.56 4.83 37.12
C LEU A 175 -4.89 5.60 37.23
N THR A 176 -6.01 4.89 37.39
CA THR A 176 -7.34 5.49 37.50
C THR A 176 -7.47 6.37 38.76
N ARG A 177 -6.91 5.92 39.89
CA ARG A 177 -6.89 6.72 41.14
C ARG A 177 -6.08 8.00 41.00
N HIS A 178 -4.95 7.96 40.30
CA HIS A 178 -4.06 9.11 40.15
C HIS A 178 -4.56 10.18 39.17
N HIS A 179 -5.31 9.80 38.13
CA HIS A 179 -5.88 10.72 37.13
C HIS A 179 -7.22 11.35 37.56
N ILE A 180 -8.02 10.73 38.44
CA ILE A 180 -9.23 11.35 38.98
C ILE A 180 -8.91 12.65 39.75
N GLN A 181 -7.71 12.77 40.31
CA GLN A 181 -7.29 13.92 41.12
C GLN A 181 -6.75 15.11 40.31
N LYS A 182 -6.48 14.94 39.01
CA LYS A 182 -6.01 16.02 38.13
C LYS A 182 -6.75 15.98 36.79
N ARG A 183 -7.57 17.03 36.55
CA ARG A 183 -7.80 17.71 35.25
C ARG A 183 -9.18 17.58 34.57
N PHE A 184 -10.05 18.56 34.87
CA PHE A 184 -11.06 19.17 33.97
C PHE A 184 -10.34 20.24 33.08
N SER A 185 -10.75 20.71 31.89
CA SER A 185 -12.03 20.63 31.15
C SER A 185 -11.94 20.84 29.61
N CYS A 186 -10.84 21.25 28.97
CA CYS A 186 -10.94 21.79 27.59
C CYS A 186 -10.79 20.80 26.41
N ILE A 187 -10.13 19.64 26.57
CA ILE A 187 -9.90 18.68 25.46
C ILE A 187 -11.10 17.74 25.21
N ARG A 188 -12.02 17.66 26.18
CA ARG A 188 -13.13 16.69 26.19
C ARG A 188 -14.21 16.98 25.13
N ARG A 189 -14.42 18.25 24.76
CA ARG A 189 -15.47 18.64 23.79
C ARG A 189 -15.13 18.31 22.34
N PHE A 190 -13.85 18.35 21.96
CA PHE A 190 -13.43 18.04 20.59
C PHE A 190 -13.49 16.53 20.29
N PHE A 191 -13.13 15.69 21.28
CA PHE A 191 -13.21 14.23 21.15
C PHE A 191 -14.64 13.66 21.30
N GLN A 192 -15.57 14.40 21.92
CA GLN A 192 -16.96 13.95 22.12
C GLN A 192 -17.83 14.04 20.86
N LEU A 193 -17.44 14.78 19.82
CA LEU A 193 -18.25 14.95 18.61
C LEU A 193 -17.96 13.90 17.52
N CYS A 194 -16.79 13.25 17.53
CA CYS A 194 -16.36 12.30 16.48
C CYS A 194 -16.29 10.83 16.94
N PHE A 195 -16.43 10.53 18.23
CA PHE A 195 -16.37 9.16 18.76
C PHE A 195 -17.61 8.88 19.61
N PHE A 196 -18.67 8.41 18.95
CA PHE A 196 -19.77 7.72 19.60
C PHE A 196 -19.21 6.51 20.37
N CYS A 197 -19.62 6.37 21.64
CA CYS A 197 -19.25 5.33 22.61
C CYS A 197 -17.88 5.48 23.31
N SER A 198 -17.79 6.36 24.31
CA SER A 198 -16.91 6.11 25.45
C SER A 198 -17.40 6.78 26.73
N ASN A 199 -18.19 6.02 27.49
CA ASN A 199 -18.25 6.17 28.93
C ASN A 199 -16.90 5.68 29.52
N ARG A 200 -16.30 6.49 30.37
CA ARG A 200 -14.84 6.52 30.66
C ARG A 200 -14.35 5.52 31.72
N HIS A 201 -15.06 4.43 31.98
CA HIS A 201 -14.80 3.64 33.20
C HIS A 201 -14.33 2.19 33.05
N TYR A 202 -14.17 1.63 31.86
CA TYR A 202 -13.65 0.26 31.71
C TYR A 202 -12.73 0.16 30.49
N GLY A 203 -11.72 -0.73 30.52
CA GLY A 203 -11.22 -1.55 29.41
C GLY A 203 -10.75 -0.94 28.08
N ASN A 204 -11.34 0.15 27.59
CA ASN A 204 -11.59 0.47 26.19
C ASN A 204 -10.37 0.91 25.38
N TYR A 205 -9.19 1.11 25.96
CA TYR A 205 -8.01 1.54 25.21
C TYR A 205 -7.70 0.60 24.03
N LEU A 206 -7.73 -0.72 24.25
CA LEU A 206 -7.40 -1.70 23.21
C LEU A 206 -8.47 -1.67 22.10
N VAL A 207 -9.75 -1.58 22.48
CA VAL A 207 -10.87 -1.44 21.56
C VAL A 207 -10.75 -0.15 20.72
N ILE A 208 -10.47 0.99 21.36
CA ILE A 208 -10.28 2.28 20.67
C ILE A 208 -9.11 2.22 19.69
N VAL A 209 -7.97 1.65 20.11
CA VAL A 209 -6.79 1.49 19.25
C VAL A 209 -7.12 0.58 18.06
N TYR A 210 -7.86 -0.51 18.29
CA TYR A 210 -8.28 -1.42 17.24
C TYR A 210 -9.16 -0.73 16.19
N PHE A 211 -10.20 0.00 16.63
CA PHE A 211 -11.06 0.77 15.72
C PHE A 211 -10.32 1.88 14.99
N LEU A 212 -9.37 2.56 15.64
CA LEU A 212 -8.55 3.57 14.99
C LEU A 212 -7.70 2.95 13.86
N VAL A 213 -7.12 1.78 14.08
CA VAL A 213 -6.38 1.05 13.04
C VAL A 213 -7.31 0.60 11.92
N LYS A 214 -8.51 0.11 12.23
CA LYS A 214 -9.53 -0.26 11.23
C LYS A 214 -9.95 0.92 10.37
N LEU A 215 -10.19 2.08 10.98
CA LEU A 215 -10.44 3.32 10.25
C LEU A 215 -9.25 3.69 9.37
N MET A 216 -8.02 3.51 9.85
CA MET A 216 -6.81 3.80 9.08
C MET A 216 -6.64 2.86 7.89
N TRP A 217 -7.03 1.59 8.00
CA TRP A 217 -7.10 0.65 6.86
C TRP A 217 -8.08 1.15 5.80
N LEU A 218 -9.28 1.55 6.21
CA LEU A 218 -10.32 2.07 5.32
C LEU A 218 -9.87 3.36 4.60
N VAL A 219 -9.35 4.32 5.36
CA VAL A 219 -8.84 5.59 4.80
C VAL A 219 -7.69 5.31 3.85
N ASN A 220 -6.78 4.40 4.18
CA ASN A 220 -5.69 4.02 3.27
C ASN A 220 -6.23 3.39 1.98
N ALA A 221 -7.16 2.43 2.04
CA ALA A 221 -7.72 1.80 0.84
C ALA A 221 -8.37 2.82 -0.11
N LEU A 222 -9.16 3.76 0.43
CA LEU A 222 -9.78 4.84 -0.35
C LEU A 222 -8.75 5.84 -0.89
N ALA A 223 -7.77 6.23 -0.07
CA ALA A 223 -6.70 7.14 -0.49
C ALA A 223 -5.86 6.55 -1.64
N GLN A 224 -5.64 5.24 -1.65
CA GLN A 224 -4.88 4.55 -2.70
C GLN A 224 -5.62 4.55 -4.04
N LEU A 225 -6.95 4.40 -4.03
CA LEU A 225 -7.77 4.57 -5.23
C LEU A 225 -7.67 6.00 -5.79
N PHE A 226 -7.75 7.00 -4.91
CA PHE A 226 -7.59 8.40 -5.33
C PHE A 226 -6.18 8.70 -5.83
N LEU A 227 -5.14 8.17 -5.17
CA LEU A 227 -3.74 8.33 -5.57
C LEU A 227 -3.49 7.73 -6.97
N LEU A 228 -4.06 6.55 -7.25
CA LEU A 228 -3.99 5.93 -8.56
C LEU A 228 -4.65 6.82 -9.63
N ASN A 229 -5.83 7.36 -9.34
CA ASN A 229 -6.53 8.27 -10.25
C ASN A 229 -5.76 9.57 -10.50
N ALA A 230 -5.23 10.19 -9.43
CA ALA A 230 -4.45 11.42 -9.55
C ALA A 230 -3.16 11.21 -10.36
N PHE A 231 -2.53 10.03 -10.26
CA PHE A 231 -1.31 9.72 -10.99
C PHE A 231 -1.54 9.46 -12.48
N LEU A 232 -2.61 8.75 -12.82
CA LEU A 232 -2.92 8.39 -14.22
C LEU A 232 -3.71 9.48 -14.96
N GLY A 233 -4.30 10.43 -14.23
CA GLY A 233 -5.15 11.48 -14.77
C GLY A 233 -6.61 11.30 -14.31
N ASN A 234 -7.34 12.42 -14.18
CA ASN A 234 -8.63 12.51 -13.48
C ASN A 234 -9.77 11.60 -14.00
N GLU A 235 -9.59 10.86 -15.10
CA GLU A 235 -10.60 9.99 -15.72
C GLU A 235 -10.37 8.48 -15.47
N TYR A 236 -9.36 8.09 -14.67
CA TYR A 236 -9.01 6.67 -14.46
C TYR A 236 -9.96 5.90 -13.53
N TYR A 237 -10.97 6.55 -12.95
CA TYR A 237 -11.87 5.93 -11.96
C TYR A 237 -12.72 4.78 -12.52
N LEU A 238 -13.08 4.80 -13.81
CA LEU A 238 -13.83 3.74 -14.50
C LEU A 238 -12.99 2.90 -15.45
N PHE A 239 -11.66 3.09 -15.48
CA PHE A 239 -10.80 2.49 -16.48
C PHE A 239 -10.94 0.96 -16.57
N GLY A 240 -11.04 0.25 -15.43
CA GLY A 240 -11.22 -1.20 -15.43
C GLY A 240 -12.55 -1.65 -16.05
N PHE A 241 -13.63 -0.89 -15.88
CA PHE A 241 -14.91 -1.18 -16.52
C PHE A 241 -14.87 -0.91 -18.03
N GLU A 242 -14.21 0.18 -18.45
CA GLU A 242 -14.00 0.46 -19.87
C GLU A 242 -13.18 -0.64 -20.56
N VAL A 243 -12.18 -1.19 -19.87
CA VAL A 243 -11.38 -2.32 -20.35
C VAL A 243 -12.26 -3.57 -20.54
N ILE A 244 -13.11 -3.89 -19.57
CA ILE A 244 -14.05 -5.02 -19.66
C ILE A 244 -15.03 -4.81 -20.83
N GLU A 245 -15.59 -3.61 -20.97
CA GLU A 245 -16.53 -3.28 -22.05
C GLU A 245 -15.88 -3.41 -23.44
N LYS A 246 -14.66 -2.90 -23.59
CA LYS A 246 -13.88 -3.04 -24.84
C LYS A 246 -13.58 -4.50 -25.18
N LEU A 247 -13.28 -5.31 -24.16
CA LEU A 247 -13.05 -6.75 -24.33
C LEU A 247 -14.33 -7.45 -24.81
N PHE A 248 -15.49 -7.14 -24.23
CA PHE A 248 -16.78 -7.69 -24.67
C PHE A 248 -17.16 -7.25 -26.09
N LYS A 249 -16.82 -6.02 -26.48
CA LYS A 249 -17.09 -5.47 -27.81
C LYS A 249 -16.12 -5.98 -28.90
N ASN A 250 -15.14 -6.81 -28.54
CA ASN A 250 -14.09 -7.33 -29.42
C ASN A 250 -13.40 -6.25 -30.27
N GLN A 251 -13.34 -5.02 -29.75
CA GLN A 251 -12.69 -3.89 -30.42
C GLN A 251 -11.18 -4.01 -30.24
N ARG A 252 -10.42 -3.77 -31.31
CA ARG A 252 -8.96 -3.71 -31.23
C ARG A 252 -8.57 -2.53 -30.35
N TRP A 253 -7.57 -2.75 -29.49
CA TRP A 253 -6.99 -1.73 -28.61
C TRP A 253 -6.37 -0.61 -29.45
N THR A 254 -7.16 0.40 -29.83
CA THR A 254 -6.65 1.65 -30.42
C THR A 254 -5.91 2.44 -29.34
N GLU A 255 -4.84 3.12 -29.73
CA GLU A 255 -3.87 3.77 -28.85
C GLU A 255 -4.51 4.50 -27.66
N ASN A 256 -4.23 4.01 -26.44
CA ASN A 256 -4.74 4.62 -25.22
C ASN A 256 -3.95 5.91 -24.96
N ARG A 257 -4.65 7.05 -24.88
CA ARG A 257 -4.06 8.36 -24.55
C ARG A 257 -3.21 8.33 -23.27
N HIS A 258 -3.60 7.50 -22.30
CA HIS A 258 -2.91 7.36 -21.01
C HIS A 258 -1.65 6.49 -21.08
N PHE A 259 -1.66 5.46 -21.95
CA PHE A 259 -0.55 4.52 -22.11
C PHE A 259 -0.10 4.41 -23.57
N PRO A 260 0.49 5.47 -24.15
CA PRO A 260 0.97 5.43 -25.51
C PRO A 260 2.16 4.46 -25.63
N LYS A 261 2.13 3.63 -26.67
CA LYS A 261 3.19 2.66 -27.00
C LYS A 261 4.22 3.25 -27.96
N VAL A 262 3.83 4.29 -28.67
CA VAL A 262 4.64 5.05 -29.61
C VAL A 262 4.65 6.50 -29.14
N THR A 263 5.83 7.09 -29.03
CA THR A 263 6.04 8.48 -28.62
C THR A 263 7.04 9.15 -29.54
N TYR A 264 7.13 10.48 -29.46
CA TYR A 264 8.10 11.27 -30.21
C TYR A 264 9.11 11.90 -29.27
N CYS A 265 10.34 12.02 -29.75
CA CYS A 265 11.44 12.61 -29.03
C CYS A 265 12.13 13.65 -29.91
N ASP A 266 12.37 14.82 -29.34
CA ASP A 266 13.09 15.90 -29.98
C ASP A 266 14.48 16.02 -29.37
N PHE A 267 15.53 15.94 -30.20
CA PHE A 267 16.89 16.13 -29.73
C PHE A 267 17.70 17.03 -30.67
N LYS A 268 18.65 17.75 -30.08
CA LYS A 268 19.48 18.76 -30.75
C LYS A 268 20.95 18.32 -30.70
N ILE A 269 21.55 18.04 -31.85
CA ILE A 269 22.99 17.79 -31.96
C ILE A 269 23.67 19.12 -32.27
N ARG A 270 24.70 19.45 -31.49
CA ARG A 270 25.51 20.64 -31.69
C ARG A 270 26.77 20.28 -32.48
N GLU A 271 26.89 20.83 -33.67
CA GLU A 271 28.12 20.83 -34.45
C GLU A 271 28.63 22.27 -34.57
N ILE A 272 29.91 22.45 -34.92
CA ILE A 272 30.48 23.80 -35.04
C ILE A 272 29.75 24.56 -36.15
N GLY A 273 29.06 25.65 -35.80
CA GLY A 273 28.39 26.55 -36.73
C GLY A 273 26.90 26.29 -36.96
N ILE A 274 26.39 25.06 -36.77
CA ILE A 274 24.97 24.72 -36.99
C ILE A 274 24.48 23.73 -35.91
N ASN A 275 23.26 23.96 -35.41
CA ASN A 275 22.54 23.00 -34.56
C ASN A 275 21.58 22.19 -35.43
N HIS A 276 21.75 20.87 -35.45
CA HIS A 276 20.84 19.97 -36.14
C HIS A 276 19.71 19.55 -35.19
N PHE A 277 18.47 19.74 -35.63
CA PHE A 277 17.27 19.33 -34.91
C PHE A 277 16.72 18.04 -35.52
N TYR A 278 16.49 17.04 -34.67
CA TYR A 278 15.91 15.77 -35.07
C TYR A 278 14.67 15.50 -34.23
N THR A 279 13.59 15.08 -34.89
CA THR A 279 12.43 14.45 -34.25
C THR A 279 12.41 13.00 -34.69
N VAL A 280 12.47 12.10 -33.72
CA VAL A 280 12.43 10.65 -33.96
C VAL A 280 11.22 10.03 -33.29
N GLN A 281 10.69 8.98 -33.91
CA GLN A 281 9.62 8.17 -33.36
C GLN A 281 10.24 7.07 -32.52
N CYS A 282 9.75 6.88 -31.29
CA CYS A 282 10.27 5.87 -30.38
C CYS A 282 9.15 4.94 -29.89
N VAL A 283 9.49 3.67 -29.68
CA VAL A 283 8.61 2.65 -29.12
C VAL A 283 8.91 2.51 -27.63
N LEU A 284 7.91 2.84 -26.81
CA LEU A 284 8.01 2.86 -25.36
C LEU A 284 7.58 1.51 -24.77
N ARG A 285 8.48 0.51 -24.81
CA ARG A 285 8.19 -0.86 -24.36
C ARG A 285 7.79 -0.94 -22.89
N ILE A 286 8.36 -0.08 -22.03
CA ILE A 286 8.02 -0.05 -20.60
C ILE A 286 6.52 0.18 -20.37
N ASN A 287 5.86 0.93 -21.27
CA ASN A 287 4.47 1.30 -21.10
C ASN A 287 3.50 0.14 -21.31
N LEU A 288 3.90 -0.85 -22.11
CA LEU A 288 3.14 -2.10 -22.27
C LEU A 288 3.06 -2.86 -20.94
N PHE A 289 4.15 -2.88 -20.17
CA PHE A 289 4.16 -3.52 -18.85
C PHE A 289 3.35 -2.71 -17.84
N ASN A 290 3.52 -1.38 -17.84
CA ASN A 290 2.77 -0.50 -16.94
C ASN A 290 1.26 -0.62 -17.16
N GLU A 291 0.80 -0.63 -18.41
CA GLU A 291 -0.62 -0.82 -18.76
C GLU A 291 -1.20 -2.08 -18.08
N VAL A 292 -0.51 -3.23 -18.20
CA VAL A 292 -0.96 -4.50 -17.59
C VAL A 292 -0.92 -4.45 -16.07
N ILE A 293 0.16 -3.91 -15.49
CA ILE A 293 0.32 -3.82 -14.03
C ILE A 293 -0.78 -2.95 -13.42
N PHE A 294 -1.06 -1.79 -14.00
CA PHE A 294 -2.07 -0.88 -13.49
C PHE A 294 -3.49 -1.42 -13.64
N ILE A 295 -3.78 -2.21 -14.67
CA ILE A 295 -5.05 -2.96 -14.78
C ILE A 295 -5.20 -3.92 -13.60
N ILE A 296 -4.19 -4.77 -13.36
CA ILE A 296 -4.23 -5.75 -12.25
C ILE A 296 -4.34 -5.03 -10.90
N GLN A 297 -3.56 -3.97 -10.72
CA GLN A 297 -3.56 -3.16 -9.50
C GLN A 297 -4.92 -2.51 -9.25
N TRP A 298 -5.58 -1.99 -10.29
CA TRP A 298 -6.90 -1.36 -10.17
C TRP A 298 -7.96 -2.35 -9.67
N PHE A 299 -8.05 -3.54 -10.29
CA PHE A 299 -9.00 -4.57 -9.85
C PHE A 299 -8.73 -5.05 -8.42
N TRP A 300 -7.44 -5.18 -8.06
CA TRP A 300 -7.02 -5.58 -6.73
C TRP A 300 -7.40 -4.52 -5.67
N LEU A 301 -7.15 -3.23 -5.95
CA LEU A 301 -7.47 -2.12 -5.03
C LEU A 301 -8.97 -1.93 -4.84
N ILE A 302 -9.79 -2.14 -5.87
CA ILE A 302 -11.25 -2.13 -5.74
C ILE A 302 -11.70 -3.29 -4.84
N SER A 303 -11.18 -4.49 -5.07
CA SER A 303 -11.51 -5.67 -4.25
C SER A 303 -11.15 -5.47 -2.78
N ILE A 304 -9.99 -4.87 -2.49
CA ILE A 304 -9.57 -4.52 -1.12
C ILE A 304 -10.44 -3.44 -0.52
N SER A 305 -10.79 -2.41 -1.28
CA SER A 305 -11.65 -1.34 -0.80
C SER A 305 -13.02 -1.89 -0.38
N VAL A 306 -13.63 -2.76 -1.19
CA VAL A 306 -14.89 -3.42 -0.83
C VAL A 306 -14.72 -4.31 0.42
N ALA A 307 -13.66 -5.12 0.47
CA ALA A 307 -13.41 -6.01 1.62
C ALA A 307 -13.18 -5.24 2.93
N THR A 308 -12.42 -4.14 2.89
CA THR A 308 -12.13 -3.29 4.06
C THR A 308 -13.35 -2.51 4.52
N ILE A 309 -14.19 -2.03 3.61
CA ILE A 309 -15.50 -1.43 3.95
C ILE A 309 -16.38 -2.47 4.65
N TYR A 310 -16.50 -3.67 4.08
CA TYR A 310 -17.31 -4.75 4.67
C TYR A 310 -16.82 -5.14 6.06
N ASP A 311 -15.52 -5.37 6.24
CA ASP A 311 -14.93 -5.73 7.53
C ASP A 311 -15.13 -4.60 8.57
N PHE A 312 -14.99 -3.34 8.18
CA PHE A 312 -15.26 -2.20 9.06
C PHE A 312 -16.74 -2.17 9.53
N LEU A 313 -17.69 -2.40 8.63
CA LEU A 313 -19.12 -2.43 8.95
C LEU A 313 -19.49 -3.61 9.86
N VAL A 314 -18.91 -4.79 9.62
CA VAL A 314 -19.12 -5.98 10.48
C VAL A 314 -18.61 -5.71 11.91
N TRP A 315 -17.44 -5.10 12.06
CA TRP A 315 -16.90 -4.73 13.38
C TRP A 315 -17.73 -3.64 14.06
N LEU A 316 -18.24 -2.66 13.31
CA LEU A 316 -19.14 -1.64 13.83
C LEU A 316 -20.45 -2.26 14.33
N TYR A 317 -21.00 -3.23 13.60
CA TYR A 317 -22.19 -3.97 14.02
C TYR A 317 -21.94 -4.79 15.30
N HIS A 318 -20.84 -5.55 15.37
CA HIS A 318 -20.53 -6.33 16.57
C HIS A 318 -20.38 -5.48 17.82
N CYS A 319 -19.81 -4.26 17.72
CA CYS A 319 -19.66 -3.37 18.86
C CYS A 319 -20.90 -2.54 19.22
N THR A 320 -21.91 -2.49 18.36
CA THR A 320 -23.20 -1.86 18.70
C THR A 320 -24.19 -2.84 19.30
N VAL A 321 -24.07 -4.13 18.96
CA VAL A 321 -24.94 -5.21 19.44
C VAL A 321 -24.41 -5.90 20.71
N SER A 322 -23.09 -5.86 20.96
CA SER A 322 -22.48 -6.32 22.22
C SER A 322 -22.43 -5.19 23.25
#